data_AF-A0A2M9PXH1-F1
#
_entry.id   AF-A0A2M9PXH1-F1
#
_cell.length_a   1.000
_cell.length_b   1.000
_cell.length_c   1.000
_cell.angle_alpha   90.00
_cell.angle_beta   90.00
_cell.angle_gamma   90.00
#
_symmetry.space_group_name_H-M   'P 1'
#
loop_
_entity.id
_entity.type
_entity.pdbx_description
1 polymer ?
#
loop_
_entity_poly.entity_id
_entity_poly.type
_entity_poly.pdbx_seq_one_letter_code
_entity_poly.pdbx_strand_id
1 'polypeptide(L)' 'AEVYALCRDIVEGEPFKLIEALVSKIANSILETYSEKVKGVRVELIKPDPPIHGYYKEVSVEVTRGDF' A
#
# COMPACT_ATOMS: atom_id res chain seq x y z
N ALA A 1 -9.25 13.36 -3.80
CA ALA A 1 -9.74 12.98 -2.45
C ALA A 1 -10.17 11.51 -2.39
N GLU A 2 -10.80 10.96 -3.43
CA GLU A 2 -11.36 9.59 -3.42
C GLU A 2 -10.31 8.48 -3.18
N VAL A 3 -9.16 8.51 -3.88
CA VAL A 3 -8.08 7.52 -3.68
C VAL A 3 -7.53 7.55 -2.24
N TYR A 4 -7.42 8.74 -1.64
CA TYR A 4 -6.99 8.86 -0.25
C TYR A 4 -7.99 8.21 0.71
N ALA A 5 -9.29 8.44 0.52
CA ALA A 5 -10.32 7.82 1.34
C ALA A 5 -10.27 6.29 1.24
N LEU A 6 -10.16 5.75 0.01
CA LEU A 6 -9.98 4.31 -0.21
C LEU A 6 -8.76 3.76 0.53
N CYS A 7 -7.60 4.41 0.41
CA CYS A 7 -6.39 3.99 1.11
C CYS A 7 -6.57 4.03 2.63
N ARG A 8 -7.15 5.11 3.16
CA ARG A 8 -7.39 5.27 4.60
C ARG A 8 -8.31 4.17 5.12
N ASP A 9 -9.42 3.91 4.43
CA ASP A 9 -10.39 2.90 4.86
C ASP A 9 -9.79 1.49 4.86
N ILE A 10 -8.85 1.19 3.94
CA ILE A 10 -8.11 -0.08 3.93
C ILE A 10 -7.09 -0.14 5.08
N VAL A 11 -6.37 0.94 5.36
CA VAL A 11 -5.32 1.00 6.39
C VAL A 11 -5.90 1.00 7.81
N GLU A 12 -7.03 1.68 8.02
CA GLU A 12 -7.74 1.77 9.31
C GLU A 12 -8.74 0.63 9.55
N GLY A 13 -8.94 -0.24 8.55
CA GLY A 13 -9.83 -1.39 8.62
C GLY A 13 -9.22 -2.61 9.30
N GLU A 14 -9.46 -3.79 8.72
CA GLU A 14 -8.97 -5.06 9.27
C GLU A 14 -7.43 -5.12 9.29
N PRO A 15 -6.82 -5.49 10.43
CA PRO A 15 -5.36 -5.54 10.54
C PRO A 15 -4.76 -6.69 9.73
N PHE A 16 -3.65 -6.42 9.04
CA PHE A 16 -2.88 -7.41 8.29
C PHE A 16 -1.66 -7.88 9.09
N LYS A 17 -1.30 -9.16 8.93
CA LYS A 17 -0.08 -9.73 9.54
C LYS A 17 1.22 -9.28 8.85
N LEU A 18 1.12 -8.93 7.57
CA LEU A 18 2.25 -8.57 6.71
C LEU A 18 1.93 -7.25 6.00
N ILE A 19 2.91 -6.35 5.94
CA ILE A 19 2.76 -5.06 5.24
C ILE A 19 2.63 -5.25 3.73
N GLU A 20 3.19 -6.32 3.19
CA GLU A 20 3.08 -6.75 1.80
C GLU A 20 1.62 -7.03 1.40
N ALA A 21 0.84 -7.61 2.31
CA ALA A 21 -0.56 -7.90 2.08
C ALA A 21 -1.39 -6.60 2.04
N LEU A 22 -1.10 -5.65 2.93
CA LEU A 22 -1.72 -4.34 2.94
C LEU A 22 -1.41 -3.55 1.67
N VAL A 23 -0.13 -3.45 1.29
CA VAL A 23 0.29 -2.72 0.07
C VAL A 23 -0.32 -3.36 -1.18
N SER A 24 -0.32 -4.69 -1.27
CA SER A 24 -0.96 -5.42 -2.38
C SER A 24 -2.47 -5.18 -2.44
N LYS A 25 -3.15 -5.14 -1.28
CA LYS A 25 -4.59 -4.85 -1.22
C LYS A 25 -4.89 -3.45 -1.74
N ILE A 26 -4.10 -2.44 -1.33
CA ILE A 26 -4.26 -1.06 -1.80
C ILE A 26 -4.07 -0.98 -3.32
N ALA A 27 -2.99 -1.57 -3.85
CA ALA A 27 -2.70 -1.54 -5.29
C ALA A 27 -3.84 -2.17 -6.12
N ASN A 28 -4.33 -3.35 -5.70
CA ASN A 28 -5.43 -4.02 -6.39
C ASN A 28 -6.73 -3.23 -6.27
N SER A 29 -7.07 -2.72 -5.09
CA SER A 29 -8.29 -1.95 -4.90
C SER A 29 -8.30 -0.65 -5.71
N ILE A 30 -7.16 0.02 -5.89
CA ILE A 30 -7.06 1.20 -6.77
C ILE A 30 -7.30 0.79 -8.23
N LEU A 31 -6.62 -0.25 -8.71
CA LEU A 31 -6.76 -0.69 -10.10
C LEU A 31 -8.16 -1.21 -10.43
N GLU A 32 -8.80 -1.92 -9.50
CA GLU A 32 -10.17 -2.41 -9.66
C GLU A 32 -11.18 -1.26 -9.66
N THR A 33 -11.09 -0.35 -8.69
CA THR A 33 -12.04 0.77 -8.51
C THR A 33 -11.94 1.80 -9.64
N TYR A 34 -10.73 2.02 -10.17
CA TYR A 34 -10.45 3.06 -11.15
C TYR A 34 -9.93 2.49 -12.48
N SER A 35 -10.32 1.27 -12.83
CA SER A 35 -9.82 0.52 -14.01
C SER A 35 -9.93 1.29 -15.33
N GLU A 36 -10.95 2.15 -15.48
CA GLU A 36 -11.14 2.97 -16.70
C GLU A 36 -10.18 4.18 -16.79
N LYS A 37 -9.57 4.58 -15.66
CA LYS A 37 -8.76 5.81 -15.55
C LYS A 37 -7.29 5.53 -15.18
N VAL A 38 -7.02 4.41 -14.53
CA VAL A 38 -5.70 4.07 -13.98
C VAL A 38 -5.19 2.82 -14.69
N LYS A 39 -4.07 2.95 -15.41
CA LYS A 39 -3.41 1.85 -16.14
C LYS A 39 -2.31 1.17 -15.33
N GLY A 40 -1.76 1.88 -14.36
CA GLY A 40 -0.73 1.39 -13.48
C GLY A 40 -0.69 2.17 -12.17
N VAL A 41 -0.20 1.52 -11.12
CA VAL A 41 -0.08 2.08 -9.78
C VAL A 41 1.23 1.62 -9.15
N ARG A 42 1.86 2.55 -8.42
CA ARG A 42 2.99 2.28 -7.54
C ARG A 42 2.57 2.66 -6.13
N VAL A 43 2.69 1.73 -5.20
CA VAL A 43 2.34 1.93 -3.78
C VAL A 43 3.56 1.62 -2.94
N GLU A 44 3.97 2.57 -2.11
CA GLU A 44 5.05 2.42 -1.15
C GLU A 44 4.49 2.62 0.27
N LEU A 45 4.87 1.73 1.17
CA LEU A 45 4.57 1.84 2.60
C LEU A 45 5.88 1.86 3.37
N ILE A 46 6.03 2.85 4.24
CA ILE A 46 7.19 3.04 5.09
C ILE A 46 6.76 2.84 6.54
N LYS A 47 7.47 1.97 7.26
CA LYS A 47 7.38 1.82 8.71
C LYS A 47 8.61 2.48 9.33
N PRO A 48 8.50 3.71 9.87
CA PRO A 48 9.63 4.46 10.39
C PRO A 48 10.18 3.88 11.70
N ASP A 49 9.35 3.23 12.51
CA ASP A 49 9.78 2.58 13.76
C ASP A 49 9.36 1.10 13.78
N PRO A 50 10.05 0.24 13.00
CA PRO A 50 9.75 -1.18 12.95
C PRO A 50 10.28 -1.87 14.22
N PRO A 51 9.50 -2.75 14.88
CA PRO A 51 9.91 -3.45 16.10
C PRO A 51 10.87 -4.60 15.78
N ILE A 52 12.01 -4.30 15.18
CA ILE A 52 13.05 -5.25 14.83
C ILE A 52 14.30 -4.85 15.61
N HIS A 53 14.96 -5.80 16.24
CA HIS A 53 16.17 -5.53 17.03
C HIS A 53 17.37 -5.30 16.10
N GLY A 54 17.79 -4.05 15.94
CA GLY A 54 18.92 -3.65 15.09
C GLY A 54 18.90 -2.16 14.74
N TYR A 55 19.98 -1.66 14.14
CA TYR A 55 20.10 -0.26 13.73
C TYR A 55 19.59 -0.07 12.30
N TYR A 56 18.33 0.34 12.15
CA TYR A 56 17.76 0.78 10.87
C TYR A 56 16.85 1.97 11.13
N LYS A 57 16.81 2.90 10.16
CA LYS A 57 16.00 4.12 10.26
C LYS A 57 14.54 3.91 9.91
N GLU A 58 14.26 2.97 9.02
CA GLU A 58 12.92 2.64 8.53
C GLU A 58 12.97 1.32 7.75
N VAL A 59 11.82 0.70 7.56
CA VAL A 59 11.62 -0.41 6.62
C VAL A 59 10.52 0.00 5.65
N SER A 60 10.72 -0.22 4.36
CA SER A 60 9.69 0.03 3.35
C SER A 60 9.40 -1.19 2.49
N VAL A 61 8.18 -1.25 1.97
CA VAL A 61 7.74 -2.20 0.95
C VAL A 61 7.08 -1.44 -0.17
N GLU A 62 7.44 -1.82 -1.40
CA GLU A 62 6.90 -1.24 -2.62
C GLU A 62 6.28 -2.30 -3.52
N VAL A 63 5.13 -1.97 -4.10
CA VAL A 63 4.47 -2.75 -5.15
C VAL A 63 4.18 -1.85 -6.33
N THR A 64 4.56 -2.32 -7.51
CA THR A 64 4.28 -1.67 -8.79
C THR A 64 3.49 -2.64 -9.66
N ARG A 65 2.34 -2.21 -10.20
CA ARG A 65 1.44 -3.02 -11.03
C ARG A 65 0.88 -2.22 -12.19
N GLY A 66 0.65 -2.88 -13.32
CA GLY A 66 0.08 -2.30 -14.52
C GLY A 66 1.12 -1.83 -15.53
N ASP A 67 0.66 -1.08 -16.53
CA ASP A 67 1.48 -0.62 -17.65
C ASP A 67 1.99 0.82 -17.40
N PHE A 68 3.28 1.05 -17.68
CA PHE A 68 3.99 2.32 -17.47
C PHE A 68 4.67 2.80 -18.76
#